data_AF-A0A7W7KJM0-F1
#
_entry.id   AF-A0A7W7KJM0-F1
#
_cell.length_a   1.000
_cell.length_b   1.000
_cell.length_c   1.000
_cell.angle_alpha   90.00
_cell.angle_beta   90.00
_cell.angle_gamma   90.00
#
_symmetry.space_group_name_H-M   'P 1'
#
loop_
_entity.id
_entity.type
_entity.pdbx_description
1 polymer ?
#
loop_
_entity_poly.entity_id
_entity_poly.type
_entity_poly.pdbx_seq_one_letter_code
_entity_poly.pdbx_strand_id
1 'polypeptide(L)'
;MAIIRKQLSSSFKVDDQLSKILGDKNYSRRRDIWLWCFLDGDKISRYDRMKLNFAYMRDDMADAIYDAGVEPGYIHGAQNDLMLPDEQLAWISSEPRQLAWLKVRINSYREYLFNCPPAVTGRDEVIAMVDCLRDPDVSKAGYVQQLKRAWDEQVRKDKILDWIKSENAEGEEEACGQVWSQLNKHHSIHLLIESKPSDLNSLLRVLDGIPATDTEKAFYVSAARKAWGQVKRRRKSDGKSQYNFTLTDRARKRLDALCDKYEIKRPQVIEILLLMEEEKGLYLEERMRILRGIES
;
A
#
# COMPACT_ATOMS: atom_id res chain seq x y z
N MET A 1 6.45 -22.67 13.00
CA MET A 1 7.44 -23.49 12.26
C MET A 1 7.72 -22.81 10.94
N ALA A 2 8.85 -22.10 10.85
CA ALA A 2 9.26 -21.35 9.68
C ALA A 2 9.95 -22.28 8.67
N ILE A 3 9.33 -22.49 7.52
CA ILE A 3 9.99 -23.16 6.40
C ILE A 3 10.74 -22.10 5.60
N ILE A 4 12.06 -22.17 5.75
CA ILE A 4 13.07 -21.44 5.01
C ILE A 4 12.87 -21.68 3.51
N ARG A 5 12.40 -20.67 2.77
CA ARG A 5 12.51 -20.63 1.30
C ARG A 5 13.97 -20.42 0.93
N LYS A 6 14.70 -21.52 0.81
CA LYS A 6 16.00 -21.53 0.14
C LYS A 6 15.73 -21.50 -1.36
N GLN A 7 16.14 -20.42 -2.02
CA GLN A 7 16.31 -20.37 -3.47
C GLN A 7 17.28 -21.50 -3.85
N LEU A 8 16.75 -22.60 -4.39
CA LEU A 8 17.54 -23.67 -4.99
C LEU A 8 17.56 -23.42 -6.50
N SER A 9 18.71 -22.94 -6.98
CA SER A 9 19.11 -23.03 -8.38
C SER A 9 19.50 -24.50 -8.71
N SER A 10 18.58 -25.45 -8.52
CA SER A 10 18.77 -26.80 -9.04
C SER A 10 18.36 -26.80 -10.50
N SER A 11 19.33 -26.85 -11.41
CA SER A 11 19.06 -27.07 -12.83
C SER A 11 18.50 -28.48 -13.02
N PHE A 12 17.18 -28.60 -13.12
CA PHE A 12 16.55 -29.87 -13.49
C PHE A 12 16.85 -30.14 -14.96
N LYS A 13 17.45 -31.29 -15.27
CA LYS A 13 17.60 -31.75 -16.65
C LYS A 13 16.23 -32.13 -17.19
N VAL A 14 15.98 -31.81 -18.45
CA VAL A 14 14.72 -32.07 -19.15
C VAL A 14 15.03 -32.78 -20.47
N ASP A 15 14.23 -33.77 -20.85
CA ASP A 15 14.42 -34.62 -22.04
C ASP A 15 13.07 -34.94 -22.73
N ASP A 16 12.12 -34.02 -22.63
CA ASP A 16 10.85 -34.11 -23.35
C ASP A 16 10.97 -33.67 -24.81
N GLN A 17 9.89 -33.84 -25.57
CA GLN A 17 9.83 -33.51 -27.00
C GLN A 17 10.16 -32.04 -27.26
N LEU A 18 9.67 -31.13 -26.41
CA LEU A 18 9.97 -29.70 -26.51
C LEU A 18 11.47 -29.42 -26.38
N SER A 19 12.13 -30.06 -25.42
CA SER A 19 13.58 -29.91 -25.19
C SER A 19 14.38 -30.42 -26.38
N LYS A 20 13.92 -31.48 -27.06
CA LYS A 20 14.55 -32.00 -28.28
C LYS A 20 14.38 -31.07 -29.46
N ILE A 21 13.19 -30.47 -29.63
CA ILE A 21 12.92 -29.48 -30.69
C ILE A 21 13.78 -28.23 -30.49
N LEU A 22 13.89 -27.73 -29.26
CA LEU A 22 14.60 -26.48 -28.95
C LEU A 22 16.07 -26.67 -28.58
N GLY A 23 16.57 -27.90 -28.50
CA GLY A 23 17.97 -28.19 -28.12
C GLY A 23 18.31 -27.89 -26.65
N ASP A 24 17.33 -27.94 -25.75
CA ASP A 24 17.48 -27.55 -24.35
C ASP A 24 18.05 -28.66 -23.48
N LYS A 25 18.83 -28.26 -22.48
CA LYS A 25 19.41 -29.19 -21.50
C LYS A 25 18.88 -29.00 -20.09
N ASN A 26 18.31 -27.83 -19.80
CA ASN A 26 17.88 -27.44 -18.47
C ASN A 26 16.48 -26.84 -18.52
N TYR A 27 15.65 -27.26 -17.58
CA TYR A 27 14.32 -26.70 -17.37
C TYR A 27 14.40 -25.23 -16.93
N SER A 28 13.57 -24.38 -17.53
CA SER A 28 13.39 -22.99 -17.11
C SER A 28 11.92 -22.60 -17.15
N ARG A 29 11.33 -22.45 -15.96
CA ARG A 29 9.92 -22.06 -15.82
C ARG A 29 9.61 -20.73 -16.51
N ARG A 30 10.47 -19.72 -16.36
CA ARG A 30 10.29 -18.40 -16.97
C ARG A 30 10.24 -18.50 -18.49
N ARG A 31 11.14 -19.29 -19.08
CA ARG A 31 11.17 -19.52 -20.51
C ARG A 31 9.91 -20.23 -21.00
N ASP A 32 9.45 -21.25 -20.29
CA ASP A 32 8.26 -22.00 -20.69
C ASP A 32 7.01 -21.12 -20.66
N ILE A 33 6.88 -20.26 -19.65
CA ILE A 33 5.81 -19.27 -19.56
C ILE A 33 5.89 -18.28 -20.73
N TRP A 34 7.08 -17.75 -21.02
CA TRP A 34 7.29 -16.85 -22.16
C TRP A 34 6.93 -17.53 -23.48
N LEU A 35 7.42 -18.76 -23.71
CA LEU A 35 7.21 -19.48 -24.96
C LEU A 35 5.72 -19.74 -25.19
N TRP A 36 4.99 -20.17 -24.16
CA TRP A 36 3.55 -20.35 -24.24
C TRP A 36 2.84 -19.07 -24.67
N CYS A 37 3.13 -17.94 -23.99
CA CYS A 37 2.53 -16.65 -24.30
C CYS A 37 2.95 -16.11 -25.67
N PHE A 38 4.18 -16.40 -26.10
CA PHE A 38 4.71 -16.04 -27.42
C PHE A 38 3.97 -16.78 -28.53
N LEU A 39 3.80 -18.10 -28.42
CA LEU A 39 3.11 -18.92 -29.41
C LEU A 39 1.62 -18.55 -29.54
N ASP A 40 0.95 -18.23 -28.42
CA ASP A 40 -0.43 -17.70 -28.41
C ASP A 40 -0.50 -16.31 -29.06
N GLY A 41 0.42 -15.41 -28.68
CA GLY A 41 0.49 -14.04 -29.18
C GLY A 41 0.76 -13.95 -30.69
N ASP A 42 1.62 -14.82 -31.21
CA ASP A 42 1.94 -14.90 -32.65
C ASP A 42 0.90 -15.69 -33.45
N LYS A 43 -0.16 -16.17 -32.79
CA LYS A 43 -1.24 -16.96 -33.40
C LYS A 43 -0.73 -18.26 -34.04
N ILE A 44 0.42 -18.76 -33.58
CA ILE A 44 0.97 -20.07 -33.94
C ILE A 44 0.12 -21.17 -33.31
N SER A 45 -0.34 -20.92 -32.08
CA SER A 45 -1.33 -21.76 -31.39
C SER A 45 -2.53 -20.93 -30.92
N ARG A 46 -3.66 -21.60 -30.71
CA ARG A 46 -4.82 -21.08 -29.98
C ARG A 46 -5.14 -22.05 -28.86
N TYR A 47 -4.50 -21.86 -27.72
CA TYR A 47 -4.65 -22.79 -26.60
C TYR A 47 -6.05 -22.68 -25.95
N ASP A 48 -6.61 -23.82 -25.52
CA ASP A 48 -7.81 -23.85 -24.69
C ASP A 48 -7.48 -23.36 -23.28
N ARG A 49 -8.04 -22.19 -22.93
CA ARG A 49 -7.75 -21.42 -21.72
C ARG A 49 -8.05 -22.16 -20.41
N MET A 50 -8.94 -23.16 -20.44
CA MET A 50 -9.35 -23.91 -19.25
C MET A 50 -8.61 -25.24 -19.06
N LYS A 51 -7.79 -25.67 -20.04
CA LYS A 51 -7.11 -26.98 -20.02
C LYS A 51 -5.64 -26.93 -19.57
N LEU A 52 -5.20 -25.78 -19.08
CA LEU A 52 -3.84 -25.61 -18.56
C LEU A 52 -3.67 -26.34 -17.22
N ASN A 53 -3.23 -27.59 -17.30
CA ASN A 53 -2.42 -28.18 -16.25
C ASN A 53 -0.94 -28.02 -16.64
N PHE A 54 -0.07 -27.78 -15.66
CA PHE A 54 1.37 -27.69 -15.92
C PHE A 54 1.98 -29.01 -16.43
N ALA A 55 1.22 -30.10 -16.42
CA ALA A 55 1.69 -31.43 -16.81
C ALA A 55 1.83 -31.58 -18.32
N TYR A 56 0.90 -31.02 -19.12
CA TYR A 56 0.90 -31.18 -20.58
C TYR A 56 1.32 -29.92 -21.35
N MET A 57 1.51 -28.79 -20.66
CA MET A 57 1.86 -27.51 -21.27
C MET A 57 3.06 -27.57 -22.23
N ARG A 58 4.08 -28.37 -21.90
CA ARG A 58 5.29 -28.52 -22.72
C ARG A 58 5.06 -29.42 -23.95
N ASP A 59 4.21 -30.42 -23.82
CA ASP A 59 3.82 -31.28 -24.94
C ASP A 59 2.97 -30.48 -25.94
N ASP A 60 1.99 -29.71 -25.46
CA ASP A 60 1.16 -28.82 -26.30
C ASP A 60 2.00 -27.79 -27.07
N MET A 61 3.06 -27.25 -26.45
CA MET A 61 3.99 -26.35 -27.14
C MET A 61 4.80 -27.08 -28.22
N ALA A 62 5.24 -28.31 -27.93
CA ALA A 62 6.00 -29.11 -28.88
C ALA A 62 5.15 -29.45 -30.12
N ASP A 63 3.91 -29.89 -29.91
CA ASP A 63 2.97 -30.21 -30.98
C ASP A 63 2.62 -28.96 -31.79
N ALA A 64 2.35 -27.83 -31.13
CA ALA A 64 2.08 -26.57 -31.84
C ALA A 64 3.24 -26.10 -32.72
N ILE A 65 4.48 -26.23 -32.25
CA ILE A 65 5.68 -25.87 -33.03
C ILE A 65 5.83 -26.80 -34.23
N TYR A 66 5.64 -28.10 -34.02
CA TYR A 66 5.76 -29.12 -35.07
C TYR A 66 4.68 -28.96 -36.14
N ASP A 67 3.42 -28.86 -35.74
CA ASP A 67 2.26 -28.74 -36.65
C ASP A 67 2.29 -27.47 -37.48
N ALA A 68 2.75 -26.36 -36.90
CA ALA A 68 2.89 -25.08 -37.59
C ALA A 68 4.19 -24.97 -38.41
N GLY A 69 5.10 -25.96 -38.32
CA GLY A 69 6.39 -25.94 -39.03
C GLY A 69 7.30 -24.79 -38.60
N VAL A 70 7.26 -24.40 -37.32
CA VAL A 70 8.05 -23.27 -36.81
C VAL A 70 9.49 -23.69 -36.59
N GLU A 71 10.41 -23.03 -37.30
CA GLU A 71 11.84 -23.26 -37.16
C GLU A 71 12.36 -22.87 -35.77
N PRO A 72 13.11 -23.73 -35.05
CA PRO A 72 13.66 -23.41 -33.73
C PRO A 72 14.51 -22.13 -33.72
N GLY A 73 15.18 -21.81 -34.82
CA GLY A 73 15.95 -20.56 -34.98
C GLY A 73 15.10 -19.29 -34.84
N TYR A 74 13.84 -19.32 -35.28
CA TYR A 74 12.89 -18.20 -35.09
C TYR A 74 12.59 -17.99 -33.61
N ILE A 75 12.34 -19.08 -32.88
CA ILE A 75 12.05 -19.05 -31.44
C ILE A 75 13.28 -18.55 -30.68
N HIS A 76 14.49 -19.03 -31.00
CA HIS A 76 15.71 -18.56 -30.34
C HIS A 76 16.03 -17.10 -30.63
N GLY A 77 15.80 -16.63 -31.87
CA GLY A 77 15.92 -15.22 -32.22
C GLY A 77 14.97 -14.37 -31.37
N ALA A 78 13.68 -14.72 -31.36
CA ALA A 78 12.70 -14.04 -30.53
C ALA A 78 13.02 -14.09 -29.04
N GLN A 79 13.54 -15.21 -28.53
CA GLN A 79 13.95 -15.32 -27.13
C GLN A 79 15.07 -14.32 -26.79
N ASN A 80 16.09 -14.21 -27.65
CA ASN A 80 17.21 -13.29 -27.47
C ASN A 80 16.78 -11.82 -27.56
N ASP A 81 15.82 -11.51 -28.42
CA ASP A 81 15.32 -10.14 -28.62
C ASP A 81 14.36 -9.72 -27.50
N LEU A 82 13.55 -10.66 -27.00
CA LEU A 82 12.44 -10.37 -26.11
C LEU A 82 12.76 -10.60 -24.62
N MET A 83 13.54 -11.60 -24.25
CA MET A 83 13.77 -11.92 -22.84
C MET A 83 14.96 -11.16 -22.27
N LEU A 84 14.72 -10.31 -21.27
CA LEU A 84 15.81 -9.63 -20.57
C LEU A 84 16.54 -10.56 -19.58
N PRO A 85 17.82 -10.30 -19.25
CA PRO A 85 18.51 -11.01 -18.17
C PRO A 85 17.78 -10.87 -16.82
N ASP A 86 17.86 -11.89 -15.97
CA ASP A 86 17.18 -11.93 -14.66
C ASP A 86 17.58 -10.74 -13.77
N GLU A 87 18.82 -10.27 -13.88
CA GLU A 87 19.36 -9.13 -13.12
C GLU A 87 18.58 -7.85 -13.39
N GLN A 88 18.09 -7.66 -14.63
CA GLN A 88 17.30 -6.48 -15.00
C GLN A 88 15.87 -6.54 -14.46
N LEU A 89 15.40 -7.72 -14.05
CA LEU A 89 14.06 -7.96 -13.51
C LEU A 89 14.08 -8.23 -12.00
N ALA A 90 15.24 -8.26 -11.37
CA ALA A 90 15.41 -8.58 -9.94
C ALA A 90 14.70 -7.60 -9.00
N TRP A 91 14.47 -6.36 -9.43
CA TRP A 91 13.76 -5.33 -8.65
C TRP A 91 12.25 -5.53 -8.58
N ILE A 92 11.69 -6.36 -9.49
CA ILE A 92 10.28 -6.74 -9.45
C ILE A 92 10.13 -7.77 -8.34
N SER A 93 9.44 -7.41 -7.26
CA SER A 93 9.20 -8.26 -6.10
C SER A 93 7.89 -9.04 -6.23
N SER A 94 7.54 -9.81 -5.20
CA SER A 94 6.22 -10.45 -5.09
C SER A 94 5.21 -9.60 -4.30
N GLU A 95 5.52 -8.32 -4.04
CA GLU A 95 4.65 -7.43 -3.28
C GLU A 95 3.38 -7.08 -4.09
N PRO A 96 2.16 -7.34 -3.57
CA PRO A 96 0.93 -7.22 -4.35
C PRO A 96 0.65 -5.83 -4.95
N ARG A 97 0.97 -4.75 -4.25
CA ARG A 97 0.76 -3.37 -4.73
C ARG A 97 1.70 -3.06 -5.90
N GLN A 98 2.99 -3.40 -5.81
CA GLN A 98 3.95 -3.25 -6.90
C GLN A 98 3.48 -4.02 -8.13
N LEU A 99 3.05 -5.27 -7.95
CA LEU A 99 2.57 -6.10 -9.05
C LEU A 99 1.33 -5.48 -9.71
N ALA A 100 0.34 -5.03 -8.94
CA ALA A 100 -0.84 -4.34 -9.48
C ALA A 100 -0.46 -3.04 -10.23
N TRP A 101 0.44 -2.24 -9.66
CA TRP A 101 0.93 -0.99 -10.25
C TRP A 101 1.66 -1.23 -11.58
N LEU A 102 2.45 -2.31 -11.67
CA LEU A 102 3.17 -2.69 -12.89
C LEU A 102 2.22 -3.19 -13.96
N LYS A 103 1.24 -4.03 -13.61
CA LYS A 103 0.24 -4.55 -14.56
C LYS A 103 -0.48 -3.42 -15.28
N VAL A 104 -0.94 -2.41 -14.55
CA VAL A 104 -1.63 -1.24 -15.13
C VAL A 104 -0.74 -0.53 -16.14
N ARG A 105 0.53 -0.29 -15.81
CA ARG A 105 1.47 0.45 -16.68
C ARG A 105 1.96 -0.33 -17.89
N ILE A 106 2.18 -1.64 -17.73
CA ILE A 106 2.55 -2.50 -18.85
C ILE A 106 1.36 -2.64 -19.80
N ASN A 107 0.13 -2.79 -19.27
CA ASN A 107 -1.06 -2.86 -20.10
C ASN A 107 -1.39 -1.53 -20.79
N SER A 108 -1.14 -0.37 -20.16
CA SER A 108 -1.34 0.92 -20.83
C SER A 108 -0.41 1.14 -22.03
N TYR A 109 0.68 0.38 -22.10
CA TYR A 109 1.60 0.39 -23.24
C TYR A 109 1.13 -0.53 -24.38
N ARG A 110 0.23 -1.48 -24.10
CA ARG A 110 -0.22 -2.48 -25.07
C ARG A 110 -1.55 -2.08 -25.69
N GLU A 111 -1.70 -2.32 -27.00
CA GLU A 111 -2.99 -2.19 -27.68
C GLU A 111 -3.99 -3.28 -27.26
N TYR A 112 -3.48 -4.44 -26.82
CA TYR A 112 -4.28 -5.61 -26.45
C TYR A 112 -3.90 -6.13 -25.07
N LEU A 113 -4.91 -6.64 -24.35
CA LEU A 113 -4.72 -7.27 -23.05
C LEU A 113 -3.77 -8.47 -23.18
N PHE A 114 -2.76 -8.52 -22.32
CA PHE A 114 -1.86 -9.66 -22.25
C PHE A 114 -2.61 -10.89 -21.74
N ASN A 115 -2.59 -11.96 -22.53
CA ASN A 115 -3.26 -13.21 -22.21
C ASN A 115 -2.26 -14.18 -21.56
N CYS A 116 -2.15 -14.13 -20.23
CA CYS A 116 -1.32 -15.07 -19.47
C CYS A 116 -2.16 -16.30 -19.06
N PRO A 117 -1.58 -17.51 -19.06
CA PRO A 117 -2.22 -18.68 -18.45
C PRO A 117 -2.78 -18.37 -17.05
N PRO A 118 -4.02 -18.78 -16.71
CA PRO A 118 -4.61 -18.49 -15.38
C PRO A 118 -3.77 -19.00 -14.20
N ALA A 119 -2.99 -20.05 -14.42
CA ALA A 119 -2.11 -20.64 -13.42
C ALA A 119 -0.81 -19.83 -13.20
N VAL A 120 -0.48 -18.91 -14.10
CA VAL A 120 0.65 -17.98 -13.97
C VAL A 120 0.14 -16.70 -13.32
N THR A 121 0.50 -16.50 -12.06
CA THR A 121 0.01 -15.39 -11.24
C THR A 121 1.15 -14.64 -10.57
N GLY A 122 0.86 -13.42 -10.11
CA GLY A 122 1.77 -12.66 -9.27
C GLY A 122 3.01 -12.18 -10.02
N ARG A 123 4.21 -12.49 -9.50
CA ARG A 123 5.48 -12.03 -10.10
C ARG A 123 5.74 -12.66 -11.47
N ASP A 124 5.47 -13.95 -11.61
CA ASP A 124 5.70 -14.68 -12.87
C ASP A 124 4.85 -14.10 -14.01
N GLU A 125 3.61 -13.70 -13.70
CA GLU A 125 2.70 -13.05 -14.66
C GLU A 125 3.25 -11.70 -15.13
N VAL A 126 3.70 -10.84 -14.21
CA VAL A 126 4.29 -9.54 -14.56
C VAL A 126 5.57 -9.71 -15.38
N ILE A 127 6.40 -10.70 -15.06
CA ILE A 127 7.58 -11.00 -15.86
C ILE A 127 7.19 -11.47 -17.26
N ALA A 128 6.20 -12.35 -17.37
CA ALA A 128 5.68 -12.80 -18.67
C ALA A 128 5.16 -11.63 -19.50
N MET A 129 4.47 -10.67 -18.87
CA MET A 129 4.02 -9.43 -19.53
C MET A 129 5.18 -8.60 -20.08
N VAL A 130 6.31 -8.52 -19.36
CA VAL A 130 7.51 -7.80 -19.83
C VAL A 130 8.21 -8.59 -20.94
N ASP A 131 8.40 -9.89 -20.75
CA ASP A 131 9.07 -10.77 -21.71
C ASP A 131 8.31 -10.79 -23.04
N CYS A 132 6.98 -10.78 -23.01
CA CYS A 132 6.16 -10.76 -24.24
C CYS A 132 5.87 -9.35 -24.77
N LEU A 133 6.51 -8.30 -24.23
CA LEU A 133 6.32 -6.93 -24.73
C LEU A 133 7.10 -6.74 -26.03
N ARG A 134 6.42 -6.42 -27.14
CA ARG A 134 7.06 -6.09 -28.42
C ARG A 134 7.14 -4.56 -28.56
N ASP A 135 8.19 -4.10 -29.21
CA ASP A 135 8.35 -2.73 -29.71
C ASP A 135 8.01 -1.60 -28.71
N PRO A 136 8.72 -1.52 -27.57
CA PRO A 136 8.70 -0.28 -26.82
C PRO A 136 9.36 0.85 -27.63
N ASP A 137 8.85 2.10 -27.52
CA ASP A 137 9.33 3.31 -28.20
C ASP A 137 10.80 3.59 -27.85
N VAL A 138 11.21 3.06 -26.70
CA VAL A 138 12.59 2.94 -26.22
C VAL A 138 12.98 1.47 -26.19
N SER A 139 14.27 1.14 -26.16
CA SER A 139 14.70 -0.26 -25.93
C SER A 139 13.98 -0.89 -24.72
N LYS A 140 13.67 -2.20 -24.78
CA LYS A 140 12.96 -2.91 -23.70
C LYS A 140 13.64 -2.75 -22.34
N ALA A 141 14.96 -2.84 -22.31
CA ALA A 141 15.77 -2.57 -21.12
C ALA A 141 15.55 -1.14 -20.60
N GLY A 142 15.51 -0.15 -21.49
CA GLY A 142 15.18 1.24 -21.17
C GLY A 142 13.79 1.40 -20.58
N TYR A 143 12.77 0.74 -21.15
CA TYR A 143 11.40 0.75 -20.63
C TYR A 143 11.32 0.15 -19.21
N VAL A 144 11.93 -1.01 -18.98
CA VAL A 144 11.98 -1.64 -17.65
C VAL A 144 12.71 -0.76 -16.64
N GLN A 145 13.78 -0.08 -17.06
CA GLN A 145 14.48 0.88 -16.20
C GLN A 145 13.61 2.10 -15.85
N GLN A 146 12.80 2.59 -16.79
CA GLN A 146 11.84 3.67 -16.53
C GLN A 146 10.76 3.23 -15.55
N LEU A 147 10.21 2.02 -15.70
CA LEU A 147 9.25 1.45 -14.76
C LEU A 147 9.85 1.37 -13.35
N LYS A 148 11.10 0.92 -13.23
CA LYS A 148 11.81 0.88 -11.94
C LYS A 148 11.91 2.27 -11.30
N ARG A 149 12.40 3.26 -12.05
CA ARG A 149 12.53 4.66 -11.55
C ARG A 149 11.19 5.24 -11.14
N ALA A 150 10.14 4.99 -11.93
CA ALA A 150 8.79 5.45 -11.64
C ALA A 150 8.20 4.77 -10.39
N TRP A 151 8.50 3.49 -10.16
CA TRP A 151 8.15 2.79 -8.92
C TRP A 151 8.90 3.35 -7.71
N ASP A 152 10.23 3.53 -7.82
CA ASP A 152 11.05 4.10 -6.75
C ASP A 152 10.55 5.50 -6.36
N GLU A 153 10.17 6.31 -7.36
CA GLU A 153 9.57 7.63 -7.15
C GLU A 153 8.19 7.56 -6.50
N GLN A 154 7.34 6.59 -6.87
CA GLN A 154 6.06 6.34 -6.21
C GLN A 154 6.27 6.05 -4.72
N VAL A 155 7.16 5.12 -4.40
CA VAL A 155 7.51 4.76 -3.01
C VAL A 155 8.09 5.96 -2.25
N ARG A 156 8.88 6.81 -2.91
CA ARG A 156 9.41 8.04 -2.31
C ARG A 156 8.28 9.02 -1.95
N LYS A 157 7.28 9.16 -2.81
CA LYS A 157 6.12 10.05 -2.59
C LYS A 157 5.22 9.58 -1.46
N ASP A 158 5.12 8.27 -1.24
CA ASP A 158 4.30 7.69 -0.17
C ASP A 158 4.68 8.17 1.24
N LYS A 159 5.90 8.73 1.42
CA LYS A 159 6.36 9.30 2.69
C LYS A 159 5.44 10.38 3.26
N ILE A 160 4.60 11.02 2.43
CA ILE A 160 3.58 11.95 2.92
C ILE A 160 2.59 11.30 3.90
N LEU A 161 2.46 9.96 3.88
CA LEU A 161 1.61 9.16 4.75
C LEU A 161 2.37 8.55 5.94
N ASP A 162 3.66 8.84 6.13
CA ASP A 162 4.46 8.24 7.22
C ASP A 162 3.87 8.55 8.62
N TRP A 163 3.10 9.62 8.76
CA TRP A 163 2.40 9.93 10.00
C TRP A 163 1.35 8.88 10.40
N ILE A 164 0.80 8.12 9.45
CA ILE A 164 -0.14 7.03 9.71
C ILE A 164 0.57 5.82 10.31
N LYS A 165 1.80 5.52 9.87
CA LYS A 165 2.61 4.39 10.37
C LYS A 165 2.93 4.47 11.87
N SER A 166 2.77 5.66 12.46
CA SER A 166 3.01 5.90 13.88
C SER A 166 1.79 5.60 14.77
N GLU A 167 0.64 5.28 14.18
CA GLU A 167 -0.58 4.93 14.91
C GLU A 167 -0.63 3.42 15.22
N ASN A 168 -1.46 3.04 16.20
CA ASN A 168 -1.83 1.64 16.41
C ASN A 168 -2.89 1.20 15.36
N ALA A 169 -3.27 -0.08 15.33
CA ALA A 169 -4.20 -0.60 14.31
C ALA A 169 -5.52 0.19 14.20
N GLU A 170 -6.15 0.50 15.34
CA GLU A 170 -7.38 1.31 15.36
C GLU A 170 -7.15 2.75 14.86
N GLY A 171 -6.04 3.37 15.27
CA GLY A 171 -5.66 4.70 14.82
C GLY A 171 -5.29 4.74 13.34
N GLU A 172 -4.70 3.68 12.80
CA GLU A 172 -4.40 3.52 11.37
C GLU A 172 -5.69 3.48 10.55
N GLU A 173 -6.67 2.66 10.92
CA GLU A 173 -7.94 2.56 10.22
C GLU A 173 -8.68 3.90 10.17
N GLU A 174 -8.72 4.62 11.30
CA GLU A 174 -9.35 5.92 11.36
C GLU A 174 -8.58 6.99 10.58
N ALA A 175 -7.24 6.99 10.66
CA ALA A 175 -6.38 7.89 9.91
C ALA A 175 -6.52 7.66 8.40
N CYS A 176 -6.53 6.41 7.94
CA CYS A 176 -6.87 6.04 6.56
C CYS A 176 -8.26 6.55 6.18
N GLY A 177 -9.22 6.44 7.11
CA GLY A 177 -10.55 7.00 6.95
C GLY A 177 -10.60 8.51 6.76
N GLN A 178 -9.73 9.25 7.43
CA GLN A 178 -9.60 10.70 7.21
C GLN A 178 -9.12 10.99 5.80
N VAL A 179 -8.12 10.25 5.30
CA VAL A 179 -7.62 10.42 3.92
C VAL A 179 -8.72 10.08 2.91
N TRP A 180 -9.40 8.95 3.10
CA TRP A 180 -10.54 8.53 2.28
C TRP A 180 -11.66 9.58 2.24
N SER A 181 -11.99 10.20 3.38
CA SER A 181 -13.00 11.25 3.44
C SER A 181 -12.59 12.49 2.66
N GLN A 182 -11.33 12.92 2.72
CA GLN A 182 -10.86 14.05 1.92
C GLN A 182 -10.89 13.72 0.43
N LEU A 183 -10.42 12.53 0.07
CA LEU A 183 -10.44 12.00 -1.29
C LEU A 183 -11.86 12.00 -1.89
N ASN A 184 -12.84 11.48 -1.15
CA ASN A 184 -14.23 11.41 -1.62
C ASN A 184 -14.90 12.76 -1.84
N LYS A 185 -14.46 13.82 -1.17
CA LYS A 185 -14.99 15.18 -1.39
C LYS A 185 -14.64 15.73 -2.78
N HIS A 186 -13.56 15.25 -3.39
CA HIS A 186 -13.01 15.84 -4.61
C HIS A 186 -13.08 14.92 -5.84
N HIS A 187 -13.07 13.60 -5.66
CA HIS A 187 -12.95 12.65 -6.78
C HIS A 187 -14.11 11.65 -6.90
N SER A 188 -15.19 11.79 -6.12
CA SER A 188 -16.30 10.82 -6.09
C SER A 188 -15.83 9.36 -6.09
N ILE A 189 -14.79 9.07 -5.31
CA ILE A 189 -14.04 7.80 -5.36
C ILE A 189 -14.90 6.59 -4.99
N HIS A 190 -15.97 6.80 -4.23
CA HIS A 190 -17.01 5.80 -3.99
C HIS A 190 -17.66 5.24 -5.28
N LEU A 191 -17.58 5.94 -6.42
CA LEU A 191 -18.02 5.42 -7.72
C LEU A 191 -17.00 4.46 -8.37
N LEU A 192 -15.75 4.49 -7.90
CA LEU A 192 -14.63 3.72 -8.46
C LEU A 192 -14.20 2.56 -7.55
N ILE A 193 -14.41 2.68 -6.23
CA ILE A 193 -13.92 1.74 -5.23
C ILE A 193 -15.02 1.50 -4.19
N GLU A 194 -15.40 0.22 -4.04
CA GLU A 194 -16.57 -0.21 -3.25
C GLU A 194 -16.40 -0.04 -1.74
N SER A 195 -15.17 -0.08 -1.24
CA SER A 195 -14.91 -0.07 0.20
C SER A 195 -13.85 0.95 0.63
N LYS A 196 -14.09 1.53 1.80
CA LYS A 196 -13.13 2.40 2.50
C LYS A 196 -11.88 1.57 2.86
N PRO A 197 -10.66 2.10 2.64
CA PRO A 197 -9.44 1.43 3.05
C PRO A 197 -9.36 1.31 4.58
N SER A 198 -9.03 0.11 5.05
CA SER A 198 -8.89 -0.24 6.47
C SER A 198 -7.45 -0.12 6.98
N ASP A 199 -6.48 -0.04 6.08
CA ASP A 199 -5.05 -0.07 6.38
C ASP A 199 -4.27 0.77 5.36
N LEU A 200 -3.00 1.03 5.64
CA LEU A 200 -2.16 1.86 4.80
C LEU A 200 -1.94 1.25 3.41
N ASN A 201 -1.81 -0.07 3.28
CA ASN A 201 -1.58 -0.71 1.98
C ASN A 201 -2.82 -0.61 1.09
N SER A 202 -4.02 -0.79 1.64
CA SER A 202 -5.26 -0.59 0.90
C SER A 202 -5.42 0.87 0.49
N LEU A 203 -5.12 1.84 1.36
CA LEU A 203 -5.13 3.26 1.01
C LEU A 203 -4.14 3.60 -0.13
N LEU A 204 -2.93 3.05 -0.06
CA LEU A 204 -1.90 3.27 -1.06
C LEU A 204 -2.30 2.75 -2.45
N ARG A 205 -2.97 1.58 -2.52
CA ARG A 205 -3.54 1.07 -3.79
C ARG A 205 -4.61 2.00 -4.36
N VAL A 206 -5.47 2.58 -3.51
CA VAL A 206 -6.44 3.60 -3.93
C VAL A 206 -5.71 4.81 -4.53
N LEU A 207 -4.70 5.32 -3.83
CA LEU A 207 -3.94 6.49 -4.30
C LEU A 207 -3.20 6.24 -5.61
N ASP A 208 -2.76 5.02 -5.88
CA ASP A 208 -2.11 4.67 -7.15
C ASP A 208 -3.09 4.66 -8.33
N GLY A 209 -4.37 4.38 -8.09
CA GLY A 209 -5.40 4.24 -9.13
C GLY A 209 -6.22 5.51 -9.41
N ILE A 210 -6.21 6.50 -8.53
CA ILE A 210 -6.98 7.74 -8.75
C ILE A 210 -6.29 8.68 -9.76
N PRO A 211 -7.06 9.36 -10.63
CA PRO A 211 -6.54 10.37 -11.55
C PRO A 211 -6.30 11.71 -10.83
N ALA A 212 -5.46 11.68 -9.79
CA ALA A 212 -5.06 12.85 -9.03
C ALA A 212 -3.56 13.11 -9.22
N THR A 213 -3.20 14.37 -9.38
CA THR A 213 -1.81 14.85 -9.40
C THR A 213 -1.14 14.66 -8.04
N ASP A 214 0.20 14.64 -8.01
CA ASP A 214 0.94 14.55 -6.75
C ASP A 214 0.62 15.71 -5.81
N THR A 215 0.38 16.91 -6.36
CA THR A 215 0.01 18.11 -5.60
C THR A 215 -1.36 17.95 -4.95
N GLU A 216 -2.35 17.42 -5.68
CA GLU A 216 -3.68 17.12 -5.14
C GLU A 216 -3.60 16.06 -4.04
N LYS A 217 -2.88 14.97 -4.28
CA LYS A 217 -2.64 13.92 -3.26
C LYS A 217 -2.02 14.51 -1.99
N ALA A 218 -0.98 15.34 -2.13
CA ALA A 218 -0.34 16.00 -1.00
C ALA A 218 -1.31 16.94 -0.24
N PHE A 219 -2.16 17.66 -0.98
CA PHE A 219 -3.20 18.51 -0.39
C PHE A 219 -4.20 17.69 0.43
N TYR A 220 -4.74 16.60 -0.12
CA TYR A 220 -5.70 15.73 0.58
C TYR A 220 -5.09 15.10 1.83
N VAL A 221 -3.87 14.58 1.73
CA VAL A 221 -3.16 13.98 2.87
C VAL A 221 -2.87 15.02 3.95
N SER A 222 -2.48 16.24 3.58
CA SER A 222 -2.26 17.34 4.54
C SER A 222 -3.56 17.75 5.26
N ALA A 223 -4.67 17.87 4.52
CA ALA A 223 -5.98 18.15 5.09
C ALA A 223 -6.43 17.04 6.05
N ALA A 224 -6.26 15.77 5.66
CA ALA A 224 -6.57 14.62 6.48
C ALA A 224 -5.74 14.59 7.77
N ARG A 225 -4.43 14.86 7.68
CA ARG A 225 -3.55 14.93 8.85
C ARG A 225 -3.98 16.01 9.85
N LYS A 226 -4.43 17.17 9.36
CA LYS A 226 -4.97 18.25 10.22
C LYS A 226 -6.26 17.80 10.91
N ALA A 227 -7.18 17.18 10.18
CA ALA A 227 -8.42 16.64 10.72
C ALA A 227 -8.15 15.56 11.79
N TRP A 228 -7.22 14.65 11.52
CA TRP A 228 -6.78 13.63 12.48
C TRP A 228 -6.21 14.24 13.75
N GLY A 229 -5.35 15.25 13.63
CA GLY A 229 -4.83 16.00 14.77
C GLY A 229 -5.94 16.66 15.61
N GLN A 230 -7.03 17.12 14.99
CA GLN A 230 -8.20 17.63 15.72
C GLN A 230 -8.95 16.52 16.46
N VAL A 231 -9.15 15.35 15.84
CA VAL A 231 -9.77 14.18 16.49
C VAL A 231 -8.97 13.76 17.72
N LYS A 232 -7.64 13.62 17.59
CA LYS A 232 -6.76 13.28 18.73
C LYS A 232 -6.84 14.31 19.84
N ARG A 233 -6.89 15.60 19.52
CA ARG A 233 -7.07 16.66 20.53
C ARG A 233 -8.41 16.55 21.25
N ARG A 234 -9.50 16.34 20.52
CA ARG A 234 -10.85 16.19 21.09
C ARG A 234 -10.95 14.98 22.03
N ARG A 235 -10.35 13.84 21.66
CA ARG A 235 -10.29 12.66 22.54
C ARG A 235 -9.51 12.92 23.82
N LYS A 236 -8.41 13.68 23.75
CA LYS A 236 -7.63 14.05 24.95
C LYS A 236 -8.36 15.03 25.88
N SER A 237 -9.29 15.82 25.33
CA SER A 237 -10.14 16.74 26.10
C SER A 237 -11.47 16.13 26.51
N ASP A 238 -11.76 14.88 26.15
CA ASP A 238 -12.99 14.22 26.57
C ASP A 238 -13.00 14.08 28.09
N GLY A 239 -14.09 14.51 28.73
CA GLY A 239 -14.18 14.67 30.19
C GLY A 239 -13.44 15.89 30.79
N LYS A 240 -12.80 16.74 29.98
CA LYS A 240 -12.11 17.96 30.44
C LYS A 240 -12.73 19.21 29.82
N SER A 241 -13.60 19.86 30.57
CA SER A 241 -14.19 21.15 30.19
C SER A 241 -13.34 22.31 30.70
N GLN A 242 -13.00 23.25 29.82
CA GLN A 242 -12.34 24.49 30.22
C GLN A 242 -13.39 25.48 30.75
N TYR A 243 -13.25 25.89 32.01
CA TYR A 243 -14.04 26.96 32.61
C TYR A 243 -13.21 28.25 32.68
N ASN A 244 -13.73 29.33 32.09
CA ASN A 244 -13.12 30.65 32.20
C ASN A 244 -13.81 31.42 33.34
N PHE A 245 -13.04 31.79 34.36
CA PHE A 245 -13.54 32.59 35.48
C PHE A 245 -12.59 33.77 35.75
N THR A 246 -13.16 34.91 36.11
CA THR A 246 -12.41 36.11 36.45
C THR A 246 -12.02 36.07 37.92
N LEU A 247 -10.71 36.02 38.20
CA LEU A 247 -10.16 36.14 39.55
C LEU A 247 -9.72 37.57 39.82
N THR A 248 -9.94 38.04 41.04
CA THR A 248 -9.27 39.26 41.53
C THR A 248 -7.76 39.03 41.61
N ASP A 249 -6.96 40.09 41.49
CA ASP A 249 -5.50 39.99 41.60
C ASP A 249 -5.05 39.34 42.92
N ARG A 250 -5.82 39.56 43.99
CA ARG A 250 -5.57 38.94 45.30
C ARG A 250 -5.80 37.43 45.27
N ALA A 251 -6.87 36.97 44.62
CA ALA A 251 -7.14 35.54 44.46
C ALA A 251 -6.10 34.87 43.56
N ARG A 252 -5.64 35.54 42.49
CA ARG A 252 -4.54 35.05 41.65
C ARG A 252 -3.25 34.86 42.45
N LYS A 253 -2.84 35.86 43.23
CA LYS A 253 -1.64 35.76 44.10
C LYS A 253 -1.74 34.61 45.11
N ARG A 254 -2.93 34.36 45.69
CA ARG A 254 -3.15 33.23 46.60
C ARG A 254 -3.02 31.89 45.89
N LEU A 255 -3.59 31.77 44.68
CA LEU A 255 -3.47 30.57 43.86
C LEU A 255 -2.02 30.29 43.49
N ASP A 256 -1.25 31.32 43.11
CA ASP A 256 0.17 31.20 42.79
C ASP A 256 0.98 30.72 44.01
N ALA A 257 0.76 31.33 45.19
CA ALA A 257 1.42 30.89 46.41
C ALA A 257 1.11 29.44 46.79
N LEU A 258 -0.10 28.95 46.51
CA LEU A 258 -0.46 27.54 46.71
C LEU A 258 0.24 26.62 45.70
N CYS A 259 0.39 27.06 44.45
CA CYS A 259 1.15 26.32 43.44
C CYS A 259 2.61 26.18 43.86
N ASP A 260 3.22 27.28 44.30
CA ASP A 260 4.63 27.32 44.71
C ASP A 260 4.88 26.48 45.96
N LYS A 261 3.97 26.55 46.95
CA LYS A 261 4.10 25.80 48.21
C LYS A 261 4.04 24.28 48.02
N TYR A 262 3.21 23.81 47.09
CA TYR A 262 2.93 22.38 46.91
C TYR A 262 3.50 21.82 45.60
N GLU A 263 4.24 22.62 44.82
CA GLU A 263 4.85 22.25 43.53
C GLU A 263 3.87 21.65 42.51
N ILE A 264 2.62 22.13 42.51
CA ILE A 264 1.54 21.66 41.63
C ILE A 264 1.00 22.77 40.73
N LYS A 265 0.39 22.37 39.62
CA LYS A 265 -0.16 23.32 38.64
C LYS A 265 -1.47 23.94 39.15
N ARG A 266 -1.76 25.17 38.71
CA ARG A 266 -3.00 25.90 39.03
C ARG A 266 -4.29 25.06 38.91
N PRO A 267 -4.51 24.27 37.82
CA PRO A 267 -5.71 23.43 37.73
C PRO A 267 -5.76 22.35 38.81
N GLN A 268 -4.62 21.76 39.18
CA GLN A 268 -4.56 20.73 40.23
C GLN A 268 -4.90 21.30 41.60
N VAL A 269 -4.43 22.52 41.90
CA VAL A 269 -4.83 23.22 43.14
C VAL A 269 -6.35 23.39 43.19
N ILE A 270 -6.97 23.82 42.09
CA ILE A 270 -8.41 24.03 42.01
C ILE A 270 -9.17 22.71 42.15
N GLU A 271 -8.77 21.66 41.43
CA GLU A 271 -9.41 20.34 41.51
C GLU A 271 -9.33 19.75 42.93
N ILE A 272 -8.16 19.86 43.60
CA ILE A 272 -8.00 19.40 44.98
C ILE A 272 -8.89 20.19 45.94
N LEU A 273 -8.98 21.52 45.79
CA LEU A 273 -9.83 22.34 46.65
C LEU A 273 -11.32 22.05 46.44
N LEU A 274 -11.75 21.82 45.20
CA LEU A 274 -13.12 21.43 44.89
C LEU A 274 -13.45 20.05 45.49
N LEU A 275 -12.58 19.07 45.31
CA LEU A 275 -12.76 17.73 45.87
C LEU A 275 -12.83 17.76 47.41
N MET A 276 -11.90 18.49 48.04
CA MET A 276 -11.86 18.61 49.50
C MET A 276 -13.11 19.29 50.06
N GLU A 277 -13.65 20.27 49.34
CA GLU A 277 -14.88 20.94 49.74
C GLU A 277 -16.11 20.07 49.49
N GLU A 278 -16.15 19.30 48.40
CA GLU A 278 -17.23 18.34 48.14
C GLU A 278 -17.26 17.21 49.19
N GLU A 279 -16.10 16.66 49.53
CA GLU A 279 -16.00 15.55 50.50
C GLU A 279 -16.21 15.98 51.94
N LYS A 280 -15.74 17.18 52.32
CA LYS A 280 -15.71 17.61 53.73
C LYS A 280 -16.72 18.71 54.06
N GLY A 281 -17.12 19.53 53.08
CA GLY A 281 -18.11 20.60 53.24
C GLY A 281 -17.75 21.70 54.24
N LEU A 282 -16.46 21.85 54.59
CA LEU A 282 -16.06 22.65 55.74
C LEU A 282 -16.02 24.15 55.45
N TYR A 283 -15.45 24.55 54.30
CA TYR A 283 -15.01 25.94 54.12
C TYR A 283 -16.08 26.83 53.50
N LEU A 284 -16.86 26.34 52.54
CA LEU A 284 -17.93 27.12 51.92
C LEU A 284 -19.15 27.20 52.84
N GLU A 285 -19.52 26.13 53.54
CA GLU A 285 -20.68 26.16 54.44
C GLU A 285 -20.46 27.13 55.60
N GLU A 286 -19.31 27.06 56.28
CA GLU A 286 -18.93 27.99 57.34
C GLU A 286 -18.93 29.43 56.83
N ARG A 287 -18.31 29.67 55.66
CA ARG A 287 -18.27 31.01 55.08
C ARG A 287 -19.66 31.54 54.74
N MET A 288 -20.56 30.68 54.26
CA MET A 288 -21.94 31.07 53.96
C MET A 288 -22.77 31.31 55.20
N ARG A 289 -22.56 30.57 56.31
CA ARG A 289 -23.20 30.86 57.61
C ARG A 289 -22.82 32.24 58.13
N ILE A 290 -21.52 32.56 58.12
CA ILE A 290 -21.00 33.88 58.52
C ILE A 290 -21.60 34.99 57.65
N LEU A 291 -21.62 34.81 56.33
CA LEU A 291 -22.16 35.82 55.40
C LEU A 291 -23.68 36.01 55.54
N ARG A 292 -24.41 34.99 56.01
CA ARG A 292 -25.87 35.05 56.23
C ARG A 292 -26.25 35.53 57.64
N GLY A 293 -25.29 35.81 58.51
CA GLY A 293 -25.54 36.31 59.86
C GLY A 293 -26.24 35.31 60.78
N ILE A 294 -26.12 34.01 60.51
CA ILE A 294 -26.62 32.95 61.39
C ILE A 294 -25.52 32.70 62.41
N GLU A 295 -25.57 33.42 63.53
CA GLU A 295 -24.67 33.19 64.67
C GLU A 295 -25.02 31.87 65.36
N SER A 296 -23.95 31.20 65.76
CA SER A 296 -23.83 29.84 66.34
C SER A 296 -24.68 29.59 67.57
#